data_AF-A0A9Q0JBF9-F1
#
_entry.id   AF-A0A9Q0JBF9-F1
#
_cell.length_a   1.000
_cell.length_b   1.000
_cell.length_c   1.000
_cell.angle_alpha   90.00
_cell.angle_beta   90.00
_cell.angle_gamma   90.00
#
_symmetry.space_group_name_H-M   'P 1'
#
loop_
_entity.id
_entity.type
_entity.pdbx_description
1 polymer ?
#
loop_
_entity_poly.entity_id
_entity_poly.type
_entity_poly.pdbx_seq_one_letter_code
_entity_poly.pdbx_strand_id
1 'polypeptide(L)'
;KQSKRNMAISWLESWARHFITGFLGRFISTGCLVLQEEEGGQTFTFQGINTCKCSLRVILRVHNPQFYWKLMTRADVGILDAYIDGDFSFEDEDEGLLNLVMLLIANRDANKSVAEVKKAWGWLTPVLFTAGIQSSLMLFKHVMNHNSLTQSRRNISRHYDLSNEVFAMFLGETMTYSCALFKEEEEDLETAQMRKNSVLIGKARIESKHEVLEIGFGWGTFAIEVVKQTGCKYTGITLSKEQLNFAESKVKEAGLQDRIRFLLCDYRELPETIKYDRIISWQRND
;
A
#
# COMPACT_ATOMS: atom_id res chain seq x y z
N LYS A 1 -25.79 -15.29 31.54
CA LYS A 1 -25.48 -14.07 32.34
C LYS A 1 -23.98 -13.80 32.19
N GLN A 2 -23.62 -13.01 31.19
CA GLN A 2 -22.23 -12.61 30.95
C GLN A 2 -21.91 -11.46 31.90
N SER A 3 -20.89 -11.64 32.73
CA SER A 3 -20.43 -10.67 33.71
C SER A 3 -19.94 -9.41 32.99
N LYS A 4 -20.66 -8.29 33.14
CA LYS A 4 -20.24 -6.95 32.67
C LYS A 4 -18.93 -6.59 33.38
N ARG A 5 -17.82 -6.50 32.63
CA ARG A 5 -16.51 -6.19 33.17
C ARG A 5 -16.14 -4.79 32.68
N ASN A 6 -16.52 -3.75 33.42
CA ASN A 6 -16.20 -2.35 33.09
C ASN A 6 -14.76 -2.23 32.57
N MET A 7 -14.55 -1.54 31.45
CA MET A 7 -13.21 -1.22 30.93
C MET A 7 -12.38 -0.56 32.05
N ALA A 8 -11.44 -1.32 32.60
CA ALA A 8 -10.51 -0.83 33.61
C ALA A 8 -9.32 -0.18 32.90
N ILE A 9 -9.39 1.13 32.70
CA ILE A 9 -8.33 1.92 32.06
C ILE A 9 -7.21 2.14 33.08
N SER A 10 -6.00 1.71 32.76
CA SER A 10 -4.82 1.99 33.58
C SER A 10 -4.46 3.48 33.57
N TRP A 11 -3.67 3.92 34.55
CA TRP A 11 -3.21 5.32 34.60
C TRP A 11 -2.45 5.74 33.32
N LEU A 12 -1.64 4.83 32.76
CA LEU A 12 -0.90 5.06 31.51
C LEU A 12 -1.83 5.21 30.31
N GLU A 13 -2.85 4.35 30.20
CA GLU A 13 -3.83 4.41 29.11
C GLU A 13 -4.72 5.65 29.22
N SER A 14 -5.09 6.07 30.43
CA SER A 14 -5.85 7.30 30.66
C SER A 14 -5.06 8.53 30.22
N TRP A 15 -3.76 8.56 30.52
CA TRP A 15 -2.86 9.63 30.07
C TRP A 15 -2.71 9.63 28.54
N ALA A 16 -2.49 8.45 27.94
CA ALA A 16 -2.41 8.29 26.50
C ALA A 16 -3.71 8.73 25.79
N ARG A 17 -4.87 8.37 26.36
CA ARG A 17 -6.17 8.81 25.86
C ARG A 17 -6.30 10.32 25.86
N HIS A 18 -5.93 10.98 26.96
CA HIS A 18 -5.99 12.44 27.04
C HIS A 18 -5.08 13.09 25.97
N PHE A 19 -3.87 12.56 25.78
CA PHE A 19 -2.96 13.04 24.76
C PHE A 19 -3.50 12.86 23.33
N ILE A 20 -3.98 11.64 23.00
CA ILE A 20 -4.49 11.31 21.66
C ILE A 20 -5.75 12.11 21.33
N THR A 21 -6.71 12.21 22.25
CA THR A 21 -7.92 13.00 22.04
C THR A 21 -7.62 14.49 21.89
N GLY A 22 -6.66 15.03 22.67
CA GLY A 22 -6.17 16.40 22.50
C GLY A 22 -5.45 16.64 21.16
N PHE A 23 -4.71 15.66 20.66
CA PHE A 23 -4.10 15.71 19.33
C PHE A 23 -5.15 15.68 18.22
N LEU A 24 -6.08 14.72 18.27
CA LEU A 24 -7.13 14.55 17.26
C LEU A 24 -8.04 15.78 17.18
N GLY A 25 -8.38 16.41 18.30
CA GLY A 25 -9.14 17.66 18.33
C GLY A 25 -8.46 18.84 17.63
N ARG A 26 -7.13 18.81 17.48
CA ARG A 26 -6.37 19.82 16.72
C ARG A 26 -6.07 19.38 15.29
N PHE A 27 -5.98 18.08 15.05
CA PHE A 27 -5.61 17.51 13.76
C PHE A 27 -6.79 17.44 12.80
N ILE A 28 -7.97 17.04 13.29
CA ILE A 28 -9.19 16.92 12.49
C ILE A 28 -9.81 18.31 12.27
N SER A 29 -9.46 18.93 11.16
CA SER A 29 -9.93 20.25 10.70
C SER A 29 -10.98 20.18 9.58
N THR A 30 -11.13 19.02 8.93
CA THR A 30 -12.17 18.69 7.95
C THR A 30 -12.69 17.26 8.14
N GLY A 31 -13.94 16.99 7.73
CA GLY A 31 -14.64 15.73 8.01
C GLY A 31 -14.99 15.52 9.50
N CYS A 32 -15.36 14.30 9.85
CA CYS A 32 -15.77 13.91 11.20
C CYS A 32 -15.12 12.58 11.60
N LEU A 33 -14.49 12.54 12.78
CA LEU A 33 -14.00 11.33 13.42
C LEU A 33 -14.69 11.16 14.77
N VAL A 34 -15.31 10.01 15.00
CA VAL A 34 -15.93 9.65 16.28
C VAL A 34 -15.22 8.44 16.84
N LEU A 35 -14.73 8.53 18.07
CA LEU A 35 -14.24 7.39 18.85
C LEU A 35 -15.29 7.04 19.89
N GLN A 36 -15.84 5.83 19.81
CA GLN A 36 -16.80 5.30 20.76
C GLN A 36 -16.14 4.18 21.57
N GLU A 37 -15.83 4.46 22.84
CA GLU A 37 -15.39 3.44 23.77
C GLU A 37 -16.56 2.49 24.11
N GLU A 38 -16.30 1.18 24.14
CA GLU A 38 -17.31 0.19 24.52
C GLU A 38 -17.67 0.19 26.02
N GLU A 39 -18.71 -0.57 26.38
CA GLU A 39 -19.07 -0.92 27.77
C GLU A 39 -19.24 0.27 28.75
N GLY A 40 -19.83 1.38 28.29
CA GLY A 40 -20.10 2.56 29.12
C GLY A 40 -18.95 3.58 29.15
N GLY A 41 -17.97 3.43 28.26
CA GLY A 41 -16.93 4.42 28.01
C GLY A 41 -17.44 5.71 27.37
N GLN A 42 -16.51 6.64 27.17
CA GLN A 42 -16.80 7.97 26.65
C GLN A 42 -16.79 7.99 25.11
N THR A 43 -17.70 8.77 24.52
CA THR A 43 -17.67 9.07 23.09
C THR A 43 -16.93 10.39 22.86
N PHE A 44 -15.92 10.38 22.01
CA PHE A 44 -15.18 11.55 21.58
C PHE A 44 -15.53 11.87 20.13
N THR A 45 -15.99 13.08 19.86
CA THR A 45 -16.31 13.54 18.51
C THR A 45 -15.36 14.67 18.11
N PHE A 46 -14.65 14.47 17.00
CA PHE A 46 -13.76 15.44 16.39
C PHE A 46 -14.35 15.86 15.05
N GLN A 47 -14.91 17.07 15.01
CA GLN A 47 -15.58 17.61 13.83
C GLN A 47 -14.77 18.78 13.29
N GLY A 48 -14.38 18.69 12.01
CA GLY A 48 -13.79 19.80 11.30
C GLY A 48 -14.81 20.90 11.01
N ILE A 49 -14.41 22.17 11.19
CA ILE A 49 -15.23 23.34 10.89
C ILE A 49 -15.42 23.51 9.37
N ASN A 50 -14.45 23.01 8.58
CA ASN A 50 -14.45 23.13 7.14
C ASN A 50 -15.01 21.85 6.49
N THR A 51 -16.32 21.64 6.60
CA THR A 51 -17.04 20.50 5.98
C THR A 51 -17.03 20.54 4.45
N CYS A 52 -16.74 21.70 3.86
CA CYS A 52 -16.69 21.90 2.41
C CYS A 52 -15.54 21.12 1.72
N LYS A 53 -14.49 20.72 2.47
CA LYS A 53 -13.32 20.02 1.92
C LYS A 53 -13.39 18.49 2.03
N CYS A 54 -14.17 17.96 2.97
CA CYS A 54 -14.32 16.54 3.21
C CYS A 54 -15.62 16.29 3.98
N SER A 55 -16.50 15.47 3.41
CA SER A 55 -17.78 15.06 4.00
C SER A 55 -17.70 13.74 4.76
N LEU A 56 -16.52 13.09 4.77
CA LEU A 56 -16.35 11.77 5.41
C LEU A 56 -16.65 11.85 6.91
N ARG A 57 -17.41 10.86 7.38
CA ARG A 57 -17.67 10.63 8.79
C ARG A 57 -17.26 9.21 9.13
N VAL A 58 -16.28 9.07 10.02
CA VAL A 58 -15.71 7.79 10.43
C VAL A 58 -16.05 7.55 11.89
N ILE A 59 -16.67 6.40 12.17
CA ILE A 59 -17.04 6.00 13.54
C ILE A 59 -16.24 4.74 13.88
N LEU A 60 -15.38 4.90 14.88
CA LEU A 60 -14.46 3.89 15.40
C LEU A 60 -14.96 3.40 16.76
N ARG A 61 -15.09 2.09 16.93
CA ARG A 61 -15.42 1.45 18.21
C ARG A 61 -14.15 0.97 18.87
N VAL A 62 -13.82 1.50 20.03
CA VAL A 62 -12.62 1.11 20.80
C VAL A 62 -13.01 0.02 21.79
N HIS A 63 -12.50 -1.19 21.56
CA HIS A 63 -12.72 -2.38 22.39
C HIS A 63 -11.69 -2.47 23.53
N ASN A 64 -10.47 -2.02 23.28
CA ASN A 64 -9.35 -2.15 24.22
C ASN A 64 -8.63 -0.81 24.44
N PRO A 65 -8.47 -0.32 25.69
CA PRO A 65 -7.76 0.92 26.00
C PRO A 65 -6.30 0.95 25.55
N GLN A 66 -5.67 -0.21 25.32
CA GLN A 66 -4.32 -0.30 24.72
C GLN A 66 -4.21 0.40 23.37
N PHE A 67 -5.33 0.57 22.65
CA PHE A 67 -5.45 1.40 21.46
C PHE A 67 -4.74 2.76 21.64
N TYR A 68 -5.08 3.51 22.70
CA TYR A 68 -4.53 4.85 22.92
C TYR A 68 -3.02 4.81 23.16
N TRP A 69 -2.54 3.78 23.87
CA TRP A 69 -1.12 3.59 24.13
C TRP A 69 -0.33 3.25 22.86
N LYS A 70 -0.86 2.34 22.02
CA LYS A 70 -0.25 1.97 20.73
C LYS A 70 -0.17 3.17 19.79
N LEU A 71 -1.26 3.93 19.65
CA LEU A 71 -1.30 5.15 18.85
C LEU A 71 -0.27 6.19 19.31
N MET A 72 -0.15 6.41 20.62
CA MET A 72 0.76 7.41 21.18
C MET A 72 2.23 7.03 21.00
N THR A 73 2.57 5.75 21.18
CA THR A 73 3.97 5.29 21.20
C THR A 73 4.51 4.86 19.84
N ARG A 74 3.63 4.43 18.92
CA ARG A 74 4.00 3.87 17.61
C ARG A 74 3.35 4.58 16.42
N ALA A 75 2.60 5.65 16.64
CA ALA A 75 1.98 6.47 15.60
C ALA A 75 1.18 5.64 14.58
N ASP A 76 1.55 5.73 13.29
CA ASP A 76 0.92 5.02 12.17
C ASP A 76 1.01 3.50 12.29
N VAL A 77 2.18 2.96 12.68
CA VAL A 77 2.34 1.53 12.98
C VAL A 77 1.45 1.12 14.16
N GLY A 78 1.28 2.00 15.14
CA GLY A 78 0.39 1.77 16.28
C GLY A 78 -1.08 1.62 15.89
N ILE A 79 -1.55 2.39 14.90
CA ILE A 79 -2.91 2.25 14.36
C ILE A 79 -3.08 0.90 13.67
N LEU A 80 -2.08 0.49 12.87
CA LEU A 80 -2.09 -0.80 12.18
C LEU A 80 -2.10 -1.98 13.16
N ASP A 81 -1.18 -1.96 14.13
CA ASP A 81 -1.09 -2.99 15.18
C ASP A 81 -2.42 -3.09 15.94
N ALA A 82 -3.00 -1.96 16.33
CA ALA A 82 -4.27 -1.94 17.07
C ALA A 82 -5.46 -2.46 16.24
N TYR A 83 -5.48 -2.24 14.92
CA TYR A 83 -6.50 -2.80 14.04
C TYR A 83 -6.34 -4.32 13.88
N ILE A 84 -5.11 -4.79 13.62
CA ILE A 84 -4.80 -6.21 13.45
C ILE A 84 -5.08 -7.00 14.74
N ASP A 85 -4.74 -6.42 15.89
CA ASP A 85 -4.97 -7.03 17.20
C ASP A 85 -6.44 -6.97 17.65
N GLY A 86 -7.32 -6.27 16.91
CA GLY A 86 -8.73 -6.12 17.25
C GLY A 86 -9.01 -5.18 18.42
N ASP A 87 -8.09 -4.26 18.74
CA ASP A 87 -8.30 -3.27 19.81
C ASP A 87 -9.39 -2.25 19.44
N PHE A 88 -9.68 -2.11 18.14
CA PHE A 88 -10.78 -1.30 17.64
C PHE A 88 -11.37 -1.90 16.35
N SER A 89 -12.60 -1.52 16.06
CA SER A 89 -13.29 -1.79 14.80
C SER A 89 -13.98 -0.53 14.28
N PHE A 90 -14.61 -0.63 13.11
CA PHE A 90 -15.40 0.44 12.52
C PHE A 90 -16.88 0.10 12.59
N GLU A 91 -17.74 1.12 12.69
CA GLU A 91 -19.18 0.91 12.51
C GLU A 91 -19.52 0.48 11.07
N ASP A 92 -18.76 0.99 10.10
CA ASP A 92 -18.79 0.57 8.70
C ASP A 92 -17.66 -0.45 8.48
N GLU A 93 -18.01 -1.74 8.40
CA GLU A 93 -17.03 -2.82 8.27
C GLU A 93 -16.38 -2.87 6.89
N ASP A 94 -17.06 -2.36 5.85
CA ASP A 94 -16.62 -2.45 4.46
C ASP A 94 -15.67 -1.29 4.10
N GLU A 95 -16.06 -0.05 4.45
CA GLU A 95 -15.32 1.14 4.06
C GLU A 95 -14.65 1.86 5.23
N GLY A 96 -14.89 1.46 6.48
CA GLY A 96 -14.44 2.20 7.66
C GLY A 96 -12.93 2.45 7.70
N LEU A 97 -12.12 1.44 7.36
CA LEU A 97 -10.66 1.58 7.28
C LEU A 97 -10.24 2.51 6.13
N LEU A 98 -10.84 2.35 4.96
CA LEU A 98 -10.58 3.20 3.80
C LEU A 98 -10.93 4.66 4.11
N ASN A 99 -12.11 4.89 4.67
CA ASN A 99 -12.62 6.19 5.05
C ASN A 99 -11.75 6.84 6.15
N LEU A 100 -11.22 6.06 7.10
CA LEU A 100 -10.21 6.55 8.06
C LEU A 100 -8.97 7.05 7.34
N VAL A 101 -8.37 6.24 6.44
CA VAL A 101 -7.16 6.62 5.71
C VAL A 101 -7.40 7.88 4.86
N MET A 102 -8.53 7.94 4.15
CA MET A 102 -8.92 9.12 3.35
C MET A 102 -9.11 10.36 4.23
N LEU A 103 -9.76 10.22 5.39
CA LEU A 103 -9.94 11.31 6.34
C LEU A 103 -8.59 11.82 6.88
N LEU A 104 -7.66 10.93 7.20
CA LEU A 104 -6.32 11.29 7.67
C LEU A 104 -5.51 12.02 6.58
N ILE A 105 -5.60 11.56 5.33
CA ILE A 105 -4.96 12.22 4.17
C ILE A 105 -5.54 13.61 3.95
N ALA A 106 -6.87 13.74 3.94
CA ALA A 106 -7.55 15.02 3.76
C ALA A 106 -7.15 16.04 4.84
N ASN A 107 -7.07 15.60 6.11
CA ASN A 107 -6.64 16.44 7.21
C ASN A 107 -5.14 16.78 7.16
N ARG A 108 -4.29 15.85 6.72
CA ARG A 108 -2.86 16.14 6.47
C ARG A 108 -2.72 17.25 5.44
N ASP A 109 -3.41 17.14 4.31
CA ASP A 109 -3.26 18.09 3.21
C ASP A 109 -3.95 19.45 3.50
N ALA A 110 -5.06 19.44 4.25
CA ALA A 110 -5.65 20.67 4.81
C ALA A 110 -4.68 21.36 5.79
N ASN A 111 -4.01 20.59 6.66
CA ASN A 111 -3.08 21.12 7.63
C ASN A 111 -1.72 21.52 7.03
N LYS A 112 -1.35 21.04 5.83
CA LYS A 112 -0.18 21.54 5.08
C LYS A 112 -0.33 23.00 4.67
N SER A 113 -1.55 23.46 4.38
CA SER A 113 -1.83 24.89 4.16
C SER A 113 -1.67 25.75 5.41
N VAL A 114 -1.66 25.12 6.60
CA VAL A 114 -1.37 25.73 7.91
C VAL A 114 0.10 25.50 8.31
N ALA A 115 0.82 24.59 7.65
CA ALA A 115 2.21 24.25 7.97
C ALA A 115 3.21 25.36 7.57
N GLU A 116 2.87 26.20 6.59
CA GLU A 116 3.65 27.43 6.33
C GLU A 116 3.57 28.43 7.50
N VAL A 117 2.50 28.39 8.30
CA VAL A 117 2.33 29.20 9.52
C VAL A 117 2.98 28.52 10.75
N LYS A 118 3.11 27.19 10.76
CA LYS A 118 3.67 26.41 11.89
C LYS A 118 5.21 26.34 11.94
N LYS A 119 5.94 26.97 11.02
CA LYS A 119 7.39 27.22 11.21
C LYS A 119 7.67 28.11 12.44
N ALA A 120 6.68 28.82 12.97
CA ALA A 120 6.85 29.73 14.11
C ALA A 120 6.71 29.09 15.51
N TRP A 121 6.20 27.86 15.66
CA TRP A 121 5.88 27.27 16.99
C TRP A 121 6.39 25.83 17.15
N GLY A 122 7.69 25.64 16.96
CA GLY A 122 8.39 24.34 17.00
C GLY A 122 8.88 23.86 18.38
N TRP A 123 8.18 24.11 19.50
CA TRP A 123 8.70 23.74 20.84
C TRP A 123 7.71 23.05 21.79
N LEU A 124 6.44 22.85 21.42
CA LEU A 124 5.41 22.26 22.30
C LEU A 124 4.93 20.85 21.91
N THR A 125 5.53 20.21 20.90
CA THR A 125 5.45 18.75 20.75
C THR A 125 6.45 18.12 21.72
N PRO A 126 6.05 17.26 22.67
CA PRO A 126 6.99 16.57 23.54
C PRO A 126 7.92 15.67 22.70
N VAL A 127 9.13 16.18 22.49
CA VAL A 127 10.27 15.58 21.79
C VAL A 127 10.77 14.28 22.45
N LEU A 128 10.25 13.90 23.62
CA LEU A 128 10.87 12.86 24.45
C LEU A 128 10.59 11.40 24.05
N PHE A 129 9.65 11.12 23.13
CA PHE A 129 9.38 9.72 22.73
C PHE A 129 9.35 9.41 21.23
N THR A 130 9.07 10.39 20.36
CA THR A 130 9.02 10.14 18.91
C THR A 130 10.33 10.51 18.20
N ALA A 131 11.02 11.58 18.58
CA ALA A 131 12.21 12.01 17.84
C ALA A 131 13.44 11.08 18.04
N GLY A 132 13.70 10.63 19.27
CA GLY A 132 14.91 9.85 19.58
C GLY A 132 14.89 8.44 18.99
N ILE A 133 13.78 7.72 19.15
CA ILE A 133 13.62 6.33 18.71
C ILE A 133 13.26 6.25 17.22
N GLN A 134 12.42 7.16 16.71
CA GLN A 134 12.00 7.13 15.30
C GLN A 134 13.10 7.64 14.37
N SER A 135 13.89 8.66 14.74
CA SER A 135 15.04 9.08 13.92
C SER A 135 16.17 8.06 13.95
N SER A 136 16.42 7.38 15.08
CA SER A 136 17.43 6.32 15.13
C SER A 136 16.95 5.02 14.46
N LEU A 137 15.67 4.63 14.56
CA LEU A 137 15.10 3.54 13.76
C LEU A 137 15.04 3.87 12.27
N MET A 138 14.74 5.11 11.88
CA MET A 138 14.73 5.51 10.47
C MET A 138 16.16 5.58 9.92
N LEU A 139 17.13 6.04 10.69
CA LEU A 139 18.55 6.00 10.32
C LEU A 139 19.06 4.56 10.25
N PHE A 140 18.71 3.70 11.22
CA PHE A 140 19.02 2.26 11.16
C PHE A 140 18.29 1.55 10.02
N LYS A 141 17.02 1.86 9.73
CA LYS A 141 16.32 1.35 8.54
C LYS A 141 16.98 1.84 7.26
N HIS A 142 17.43 3.09 7.20
CA HIS A 142 18.07 3.63 6.00
C HIS A 142 19.47 3.02 5.78
N VAL A 143 20.21 2.77 6.85
CA VAL A 143 21.52 2.10 6.85
C VAL A 143 21.41 0.58 6.65
N MET A 144 20.32 -0.04 7.11
CA MET A 144 19.99 -1.46 6.87
C MET A 144 19.23 -1.70 5.56
N ASN A 145 18.75 -0.65 4.88
CA ASN A 145 18.20 -0.69 3.52
C ASN A 145 19.33 -0.74 2.48
N HIS A 146 20.36 -1.54 2.72
CA HIS A 146 21.27 -1.89 1.66
C HIS A 146 20.50 -2.81 0.70
N ASN A 147 20.12 -2.30 -0.47
CA ASN A 147 19.45 -3.07 -1.52
C ASN A 147 20.43 -4.05 -2.19
N SER A 148 21.10 -4.88 -1.39
CA SER A 148 21.98 -5.94 -1.85
C SER A 148 21.16 -6.94 -2.67
N LEU A 149 21.75 -7.50 -3.72
CA LEU A 149 21.11 -8.49 -4.61
C LEU A 149 20.43 -9.61 -3.80
N THR A 150 21.11 -10.11 -2.76
CA THR A 150 20.61 -11.15 -1.88
C THR A 150 19.39 -10.71 -1.06
N GLN A 151 19.36 -9.46 -0.60
CA GLN A 151 18.24 -8.94 0.18
C GLN A 151 17.05 -8.56 -0.71
N SER A 152 17.27 -8.04 -1.92
CA SER A 152 16.21 -7.83 -2.92
C SER A 152 15.51 -9.15 -3.25
N ARG A 153 16.29 -10.21 -3.56
CA ARG A 153 15.75 -11.56 -3.80
C ARG A 153 14.95 -12.09 -2.62
N ARG A 154 15.49 -11.97 -1.39
CA ARG A 154 14.83 -12.46 -0.18
C ARG A 154 13.55 -11.69 0.16
N ASN A 155 13.52 -10.38 -0.08
CA ASN A 155 12.35 -9.55 0.16
C ASN A 155 11.23 -9.86 -0.84
N ILE A 156 11.57 -10.07 -2.12
CA ILE A 156 10.61 -10.40 -3.17
C ILE A 156 10.07 -11.83 -2.97
N SER A 157 10.93 -12.83 -2.72
CA SER A 157 10.46 -14.19 -2.43
C SER A 157 9.49 -14.18 -1.23
N ARG A 158 9.80 -13.53 -0.11
CA ARG A 158 8.86 -13.47 1.03
C ARG A 158 7.50 -12.83 0.74
N HIS A 159 7.43 -11.87 -0.18
CA HIS A 159 6.18 -11.16 -0.49
C HIS A 159 5.34 -11.87 -1.57
N TYR A 160 5.97 -12.67 -2.43
CA TYR A 160 5.32 -13.40 -3.53
C TYR A 160 5.32 -14.92 -3.37
N ASP A 161 5.91 -15.47 -2.29
CA ASP A 161 5.79 -16.88 -1.87
C ASP A 161 4.42 -17.19 -1.25
N LEU A 162 3.53 -16.20 -1.16
CA LEU A 162 2.10 -16.44 -0.99
C LEU A 162 1.60 -17.18 -2.24
N SER A 163 0.80 -18.24 -2.09
CA SER A 163 0.44 -19.08 -3.24
C SER A 163 -0.26 -18.26 -4.33
N ASN A 164 0.03 -18.59 -5.59
CA ASN A 164 -0.65 -17.98 -6.74
C ASN A 164 -2.19 -18.07 -6.62
N GLU A 165 -2.70 -19.07 -5.89
CA GLU A 165 -4.12 -19.22 -5.57
C GLU A 165 -4.66 -18.04 -4.77
N VAL A 166 -3.92 -17.55 -3.75
CA VAL A 166 -4.35 -16.40 -2.96
C VAL A 166 -4.39 -15.14 -3.81
N PHE A 167 -3.37 -14.92 -4.63
CA PHE A 167 -3.35 -13.79 -5.57
C PHE A 167 -4.49 -13.88 -6.61
N ALA A 168 -4.78 -15.07 -7.13
CA ALA A 168 -5.86 -15.28 -8.09
C ALA A 168 -7.24 -14.92 -7.53
N MET A 169 -7.46 -15.10 -6.22
CA MET A 169 -8.75 -14.75 -5.58
C MET A 169 -9.11 -13.27 -5.71
N PHE A 170 -8.13 -12.36 -5.74
CA PHE A 170 -8.40 -10.91 -5.79
C PHE A 170 -7.82 -10.20 -7.02
N LEU A 171 -6.89 -10.82 -7.77
CA LEU A 171 -6.38 -10.26 -9.04
C LEU A 171 -7.16 -10.76 -10.27
N GLY A 172 -7.97 -11.80 -10.11
CA GLY A 172 -8.69 -12.44 -11.20
C GLY A 172 -7.76 -13.10 -12.22
N GLU A 173 -8.29 -13.37 -13.41
CA GLU A 173 -7.59 -14.15 -14.45
C GLU A 173 -6.32 -13.47 -14.95
N THR A 174 -6.32 -12.14 -15.00
CA THR A 174 -5.17 -11.37 -15.51
C THR A 174 -3.94 -11.47 -14.61
N MET A 175 -4.07 -11.90 -13.36
CA MET A 175 -2.97 -11.98 -12.38
C MET A 175 -2.06 -10.73 -12.38
N THR A 176 -2.67 -9.55 -12.57
CA THR A 176 -1.92 -8.31 -12.79
C THR A 176 -1.94 -7.46 -11.52
N TYR A 177 -0.85 -7.50 -10.75
CA TYR A 177 -0.73 -6.75 -9.51
C TYR A 177 -0.13 -5.35 -9.72
N SER A 178 -0.84 -4.52 -10.48
CA SER A 178 -0.53 -3.10 -10.70
C SER A 178 -1.81 -2.32 -10.97
N CYS A 179 -1.76 -0.99 -10.89
CA CYS A 179 -2.92 -0.13 -11.12
C CYS A 179 -3.56 -0.42 -12.49
N ALA A 180 -4.88 -0.60 -12.53
CA ALA A 180 -5.65 -0.71 -13.76
C ALA A 180 -6.01 0.67 -14.34
N LEU A 181 -6.48 0.71 -15.58
CA LEU A 181 -6.96 1.95 -16.23
C LEU A 181 -8.46 1.85 -16.50
N PHE A 182 -9.26 2.31 -15.55
CA PHE A 182 -10.72 2.35 -15.64
C PHE A 182 -11.18 3.46 -16.59
N LYS A 183 -12.18 3.17 -17.41
CA LYS A 183 -12.86 4.18 -18.22
C LYS A 183 -14.10 4.74 -17.51
N GLU A 184 -14.81 3.87 -16.81
CA GLU A 184 -16.02 4.15 -16.05
C GLU A 184 -15.86 3.54 -14.63
N GLU A 185 -16.61 4.02 -13.64
CA GLU A 185 -16.47 3.57 -12.24
C GLU A 185 -16.86 2.09 -12.03
N GLU A 186 -17.92 1.62 -12.70
CA GLU A 186 -18.47 0.27 -12.53
C GLU A 186 -17.84 -0.78 -13.48
N GLU A 187 -16.67 -0.46 -14.04
CA GLU A 187 -16.03 -1.34 -15.01
C GLU A 187 -15.29 -2.50 -14.36
N ASP A 188 -15.38 -3.68 -14.98
CA ASP A 188 -14.65 -4.87 -14.57
C ASP A 188 -13.12 -4.65 -14.55
N LEU A 189 -12.47 -5.22 -13.53
CA LEU A 189 -11.03 -5.11 -13.30
C LEU A 189 -10.23 -5.69 -14.46
N GLU A 190 -10.62 -6.83 -15.01
CA GLU A 190 -9.91 -7.45 -16.14
C GLU A 190 -9.91 -6.53 -17.36
N THR A 191 -11.08 -5.98 -17.70
CA THR A 191 -11.24 -5.01 -18.78
C THR A 191 -10.35 -3.77 -18.58
N ALA A 192 -10.31 -3.26 -17.35
CA ALA A 192 -9.47 -2.12 -16.99
C ALA A 192 -7.95 -2.45 -17.07
N GLN A 193 -7.54 -3.66 -16.70
CA GLN A 193 -6.16 -4.13 -16.83
C GLN A 193 -5.74 -4.31 -18.30
N MET A 194 -6.63 -4.89 -19.12
CA MET A 194 -6.36 -5.09 -20.55
C MET A 194 -6.31 -3.77 -21.34
N ARG A 195 -7.14 -2.79 -20.95
CA ARG A 195 -7.03 -1.43 -21.49
C ARG A 195 -5.69 -0.80 -21.16
N LYS A 196 -5.26 -0.87 -19.90
CA LYS A 196 -3.96 -0.36 -19.47
C LYS A 196 -2.83 -0.98 -20.30
N ASN A 197 -2.85 -2.30 -20.49
CA ASN A 197 -1.85 -3.00 -21.31
C ASN A 197 -1.83 -2.46 -22.74
N SER A 198 -3.00 -2.36 -23.40
CA SER A 198 -3.12 -1.82 -24.76
C SER A 198 -2.62 -0.38 -24.88
N VAL A 199 -2.97 0.48 -23.91
CA VAL A 199 -2.49 1.89 -23.87
C VAL A 199 -0.97 1.95 -23.74
N LEU A 200 -0.38 1.09 -22.91
CA LEU A 200 1.07 1.08 -22.70
C LEU A 200 1.83 0.52 -23.90
N ILE A 201 1.33 -0.54 -24.54
CA ILE A 201 1.89 -1.05 -25.81
C ILE A 201 1.92 0.06 -26.85
N GLY A 202 0.80 0.79 -27.01
CA GLY A 202 0.71 1.93 -27.93
C GLY A 202 1.67 3.07 -27.59
N LYS A 203 1.74 3.47 -26.30
CA LYS A 203 2.67 4.51 -25.83
C LYS A 203 4.14 4.13 -26.03
N ALA A 204 4.49 2.86 -25.82
CA ALA A 204 5.83 2.35 -26.02
C ALA A 204 6.18 2.19 -27.52
N ARG A 205 5.22 2.32 -28.44
CA ARG A 205 5.41 2.19 -29.89
C ARG A 205 6.16 0.89 -30.22
N ILE A 206 5.67 -0.22 -29.67
CA ILE A 206 6.23 -1.54 -29.90
C ILE A 206 5.78 -2.01 -31.30
N GLU A 207 6.70 -2.63 -32.03
CA GLU A 207 6.52 -3.08 -33.40
C GLU A 207 7.16 -4.47 -33.52
N SER A 208 6.76 -5.24 -34.54
CA SER A 208 7.21 -6.63 -34.75
C SER A 208 8.73 -6.80 -34.85
N LYS A 209 9.44 -5.76 -35.29
CA LYS A 209 10.90 -5.76 -35.44
C LYS A 209 11.66 -5.56 -34.12
N HIS A 210 11.00 -5.09 -33.07
CA HIS A 210 11.65 -4.72 -31.82
C HIS A 210 11.97 -5.95 -30.95
N GLU A 211 13.06 -5.84 -30.19
CA GLU A 211 13.34 -6.68 -29.03
C GLU A 211 13.01 -5.90 -27.75
N VAL A 212 12.06 -6.42 -26.97
CA VAL A 212 11.53 -5.75 -25.77
C VAL A 212 12.08 -6.42 -24.52
N LEU A 213 12.51 -5.62 -23.54
CA LEU A 213 12.82 -6.05 -22.19
C LEU A 213 11.74 -5.58 -21.21
N GLU A 214 11.25 -6.48 -20.37
CA GLU A 214 10.43 -6.14 -19.21
C GLU A 214 11.14 -6.48 -17.91
N ILE A 215 11.31 -5.48 -17.05
CA ILE A 215 11.88 -5.62 -15.72
C ILE A 215 10.74 -5.81 -14.73
N GLY A 216 10.63 -7.02 -14.17
CA GLY A 216 9.56 -7.42 -13.26
C GLY A 216 8.26 -7.75 -14.00
N PHE A 217 8.26 -8.83 -14.79
CA PHE A 217 7.10 -9.23 -15.62
C PHE A 217 5.90 -9.79 -14.85
N GLY A 218 6.00 -9.93 -13.52
CA GLY A 218 4.94 -10.50 -12.69
C GLY A 218 4.54 -11.89 -13.17
N TRP A 219 3.25 -12.08 -13.47
CA TRP A 219 2.70 -13.36 -13.95
C TRP A 219 2.64 -13.49 -15.48
N GLY A 220 3.28 -12.56 -16.23
CA GLY A 220 3.51 -12.70 -17.68
C GLY A 220 2.37 -12.25 -18.59
N THR A 221 1.25 -11.78 -18.04
CA THR A 221 0.08 -11.31 -18.82
C THR A 221 0.45 -10.22 -19.82
N PHE A 222 1.25 -9.25 -19.40
CA PHE A 222 1.65 -8.16 -20.29
C PHE A 222 2.56 -8.63 -21.43
N ALA A 223 3.49 -9.54 -21.16
CA ALA A 223 4.36 -10.13 -22.18
C ALA A 223 3.55 -10.86 -23.27
N ILE A 224 2.56 -11.66 -22.86
CA ILE A 224 1.65 -12.37 -23.77
C ILE A 224 0.89 -11.37 -24.65
N GLU A 225 0.33 -10.31 -24.06
CA GLU A 225 -0.41 -9.29 -24.81
C GLU A 225 0.46 -8.51 -25.79
N VAL A 226 1.66 -8.11 -25.39
CA VAL A 226 2.61 -7.43 -26.28
C VAL A 226 2.92 -8.29 -27.51
N VAL A 227 3.25 -9.56 -27.30
CA VAL A 227 3.64 -10.45 -28.41
C VAL A 227 2.44 -10.85 -29.27
N LYS A 228 1.26 -11.07 -28.69
CA LYS A 228 0.03 -11.32 -29.48
C LYS A 228 -0.30 -10.15 -30.40
N GLN A 229 -0.19 -8.92 -29.90
CA GLN A 229 -0.56 -7.73 -30.67
C GLN A 229 0.49 -7.31 -31.70
N THR A 230 1.79 -7.52 -31.41
CA THR A 230 2.88 -6.97 -32.21
C THR A 230 3.75 -8.01 -32.90
N GLY A 231 3.80 -9.25 -32.42
CA GLY A 231 4.71 -10.28 -32.90
C GLY A 231 6.19 -10.03 -32.60
N CYS A 232 6.52 -9.07 -31.74
CA CYS A 232 7.90 -8.72 -31.38
C CYS A 232 8.61 -9.85 -30.63
N LYS A 233 9.93 -9.70 -30.43
CA LYS A 233 10.67 -10.55 -29.47
C LYS A 233 10.55 -9.94 -28.08
N TYR A 234 10.42 -10.80 -27.06
CA TYR A 234 10.20 -10.37 -25.70
C TYR A 234 11.13 -11.11 -24.73
N THR A 235 11.82 -10.37 -23.89
CA THR A 235 12.54 -10.91 -22.73
C THR A 235 11.95 -10.29 -21.46
N GLY A 236 11.45 -11.11 -20.55
CA GLY A 236 11.06 -10.66 -19.22
C GLY A 236 12.05 -11.17 -18.17
N ILE A 237 12.34 -10.34 -17.16
CA ILE A 237 13.09 -10.76 -15.98
C ILE A 237 12.27 -10.64 -14.69
N THR A 238 12.47 -11.56 -13.75
CA THR A 238 11.87 -11.53 -12.41
C THR A 238 12.86 -12.05 -11.36
N LEU A 239 12.59 -11.78 -10.09
CA LEU A 239 13.29 -12.35 -8.94
C LEU A 239 12.46 -13.41 -8.21
N SER A 240 11.20 -13.65 -8.59
CA SER A 240 10.35 -14.71 -8.02
C SER A 240 10.31 -15.94 -8.93
N LYS A 241 10.55 -17.12 -8.34
CA LYS A 241 10.52 -18.39 -9.06
C LYS A 241 9.09 -18.83 -9.35
N GLU A 242 8.17 -18.50 -8.46
CA GLU A 242 6.73 -18.78 -8.53
C GLU A 242 6.11 -18.04 -9.72
N GLN A 243 6.46 -16.76 -9.87
CA GLN A 243 6.09 -15.93 -11.02
C GLN A 243 6.66 -16.47 -12.32
N LEU A 244 7.94 -16.86 -12.34
CA LEU A 244 8.57 -17.46 -13.52
C LEU A 244 7.83 -18.73 -13.96
N ASN A 245 7.63 -19.68 -13.05
CA ASN A 245 6.97 -20.95 -13.36
C ASN A 245 5.53 -20.74 -13.88
N PHE A 246 4.79 -19.82 -13.26
CA PHE A 246 3.42 -19.50 -13.68
C PHE A 246 3.40 -18.88 -15.08
N ALA A 247 4.25 -17.88 -15.31
CA ALA A 247 4.31 -17.17 -16.57
C ALA A 247 4.77 -18.09 -17.71
N GLU A 248 5.74 -18.98 -17.48
CA GLU A 248 6.16 -19.99 -18.46
C GLU A 248 5.02 -20.94 -18.85
N SER A 249 4.21 -21.39 -17.88
CA SER A 249 3.02 -22.20 -18.17
C SER A 249 2.03 -21.44 -19.06
N LYS A 250 1.75 -20.16 -18.72
CA LYS A 250 0.83 -19.32 -19.50
C LYS A 250 1.33 -19.03 -20.91
N VAL A 251 2.63 -18.79 -21.08
CA VAL A 251 3.24 -18.60 -22.40
C VAL A 251 3.17 -19.89 -23.23
N LYS A 252 3.36 -21.05 -22.60
CA LYS A 252 3.20 -22.35 -23.25
C LYS A 252 1.76 -22.61 -23.67
N GLU A 253 0.79 -22.36 -22.78
CA GLU A 253 -0.65 -22.44 -23.09
C GLU A 253 -1.03 -21.54 -24.27
N ALA A 254 -0.43 -20.35 -24.37
CA ALA A 254 -0.65 -19.42 -25.47
C ALA A 254 0.14 -19.75 -26.76
N GLY A 255 1.05 -20.72 -26.73
CA GLY A 255 1.88 -21.10 -27.88
C GLY A 255 2.92 -20.05 -28.29
N LEU A 256 3.40 -19.21 -27.36
CA LEU A 256 4.27 -18.07 -27.66
C LEU A 256 5.75 -18.27 -27.25
N GLN A 257 6.14 -19.52 -26.96
CA GLN A 257 7.47 -19.86 -26.42
C GLN A 257 8.62 -19.47 -27.37
N ASP A 258 8.38 -19.38 -28.67
CA ASP A 258 9.39 -19.00 -29.67
C ASP A 258 9.69 -17.49 -29.68
N ARG A 259 8.84 -16.68 -29.04
CA ARG A 259 8.90 -15.21 -29.06
C ARG A 259 9.13 -14.61 -27.68
N ILE A 260 8.71 -15.31 -26.62
CA ILE A 260 8.82 -14.86 -25.23
C ILE A 260 9.85 -15.71 -24.50
N ARG A 261 10.85 -15.04 -23.90
CA ARG A 261 11.83 -15.64 -23.01
C ARG A 261 11.71 -15.01 -21.63
N PHE A 262 11.60 -15.83 -20.58
CA PHE A 262 11.65 -15.36 -19.21
C PHE A 262 12.93 -15.79 -18.50
N LEU A 263 13.45 -14.94 -17.63
CA LEU A 263 14.68 -15.19 -16.88
C LEU A 263 14.47 -14.90 -15.39
N LEU A 264 14.97 -15.79 -14.54
CA LEU A 264 15.11 -15.54 -13.10
C LEU A 264 16.45 -14.87 -12.84
N CYS A 265 16.50 -13.55 -12.96
CA CYS A 265 17.73 -12.78 -12.74
C CYS A 265 17.45 -11.37 -12.24
N ASP A 266 18.45 -10.78 -11.58
CA ASP A 266 18.39 -9.35 -11.26
C ASP A 266 18.74 -8.54 -12.51
N TYR A 267 18.07 -7.41 -12.72
CA TYR A 267 18.34 -6.54 -13.86
C TYR A 267 19.79 -6.02 -13.88
N ARG A 268 20.42 -5.91 -12.70
CA ARG A 268 21.82 -5.51 -12.52
C ARG A 268 22.82 -6.55 -13.00
N GLU A 269 22.36 -7.78 -13.24
CA GLU A 269 23.18 -8.90 -13.75
C GLU A 269 23.00 -9.12 -15.26
N LEU A 270 22.17 -8.32 -15.94
CA LEU A 270 22.01 -8.41 -17.38
C LEU A 270 23.33 -8.03 -18.09
N PRO A 271 23.77 -8.81 -19.11
CA PRO A 271 24.99 -8.49 -19.84
C PRO A 271 24.90 -7.13 -20.53
N GLU A 272 25.93 -6.28 -20.34
CA GLU A 272 26.02 -4.96 -20.99
C GLU A 272 26.06 -5.03 -22.53
N THR A 273 26.34 -6.21 -23.08
CA THR A 273 26.40 -6.47 -24.52
C THR A 273 25.04 -6.64 -25.18
N ILE A 274 23.98 -6.88 -24.41
CA ILE A 274 22.62 -7.05 -24.94
C ILE A 274 21.92 -5.69 -24.96
N LYS A 275 21.37 -5.33 -26.11
CA LYS A 275 20.57 -4.12 -26.30
C LYS A 275 19.13 -4.49 -26.63
N TYR A 276 18.21 -3.69 -26.11
CA TYR A 276 16.78 -3.82 -26.35
C TYR A 276 16.27 -2.54 -26.99
N ASP A 277 15.34 -2.66 -27.93
CA ASP A 277 14.73 -1.51 -28.60
C ASP A 277 13.76 -0.77 -27.67
N ARG A 278 13.13 -1.50 -26.74
CA ARG A 278 12.19 -0.97 -25.74
C ARG A 278 12.43 -1.63 -24.40
N ILE A 279 12.34 -0.84 -23.32
CA ILE A 279 12.44 -1.33 -21.95
C ILE A 279 11.20 -0.87 -21.20
N ILE A 280 10.56 -1.79 -20.48
CA ILE A 280 9.33 -1.56 -19.73
C ILE A 280 9.59 -1.98 -18.28
N SER A 281 9.12 -1.17 -17.33
CA SER A 281 9.26 -1.41 -15.90
C SER A 281 8.05 -0.82 -15.17
N TRP A 282 7.36 -1.63 -14.38
CA TRP A 282 6.07 -1.26 -13.73
C TRP A 282 6.21 -0.65 -12.35
N GLN A 283 7.28 -1.00 -11.63
CA GLN A 283 7.60 -0.46 -10.31
C GLN A 283 9.05 -0.01 -10.32
N ARG A 284 9.25 1.30 -10.37
CA ARG A 284 10.51 1.90 -9.92
C ARG A 284 10.23 2.50 -8.54
N ASN A 285 10.59 1.76 -7.49
CA ASN A 285 10.87 2.39 -6.22
C ASN A 285 12.24 3.04 -6.39
N ASP A 286 12.25 4.37 -6.54
CA ASP A 286 13.47 5.17 -6.47
C ASP A 286 14.13 5.07 -5.08
#